data_AF-A0A7V2HA58-F1
#
_entry.id   AF-A0A7V2HA58-F1
#
_cell.length_a   1.000
_cell.length_b   1.000
_cell.length_c   1.000
_cell.angle_alpha   90.00
_cell.angle_beta   90.00
_cell.angle_gamma   90.00
#
_symmetry.space_group_name_H-M   'P 1'
#
loop_
_entity.id
_entity.type
_entity.pdbx_description
1 polymer ?
#
loop_
_entity_poly.entity_id
_entity_poly.type
_entity_poly.pdbx_seq_one_letter_code
_entity_poly.pdbx_strand_id
1 'polypeptide(L)'
;MSSIIDTNGIFNEIVTRLEEEGAFDREAYYDMVEEVVEEKREQGQLTDDDNIEEMEEVLKKRWPDAEVAFTSGHDADVLDETE
;
A
#
# COMPACT_ATOMS: atom_id res chain seq x y z
N MET A 1 -0.99 -18.90 -18.61
CA MET A 1 -0.42 -17.55 -18.72
C MET A 1 0.11 -17.26 -17.34
N SER A 2 1.41 -16.97 -17.18
CA SER A 2 1.91 -16.54 -15.87
C SER A 2 1.32 -15.16 -15.65
N SER A 3 0.30 -15.06 -14.80
CA SER A 3 -0.16 -13.76 -14.34
C SER A 3 0.98 -13.23 -13.48
N ILE A 4 1.81 -12.35 -14.03
CA ILE A 4 2.68 -11.52 -13.20
C ILE A 4 1.69 -10.59 -12.51
N ILE A 5 1.31 -10.95 -11.29
CA ILE A 5 0.49 -10.05 -10.49
C ILE A 5 1.31 -8.79 -10.28
N ASP A 6 0.78 -7.66 -10.73
CA ASP A 6 1.47 -6.39 -10.66
C ASP A 6 1.31 -5.81 -9.25
N THR A 7 2.15 -6.31 -8.34
CA THR A 7 2.19 -5.83 -6.95
C THR A 7 2.54 -4.35 -6.84
N ASN A 8 3.20 -3.78 -7.87
CA ASN A 8 3.43 -2.34 -7.96
C ASN A 8 2.13 -1.59 -8.26
N GLY A 9 1.29 -2.10 -9.16
CA GLY A 9 -0.03 -1.55 -9.43
C GLY A 9 -0.93 -1.54 -8.18
N ILE A 10 -0.96 -2.66 -7.46
CA ILE A 10 -1.72 -2.78 -6.20
C ILE A 10 -1.18 -1.82 -5.15
N PHE A 11 0.14 -1.75 -4.98
CA PHE A 11 0.78 -0.80 -4.06
C PHE A 11 0.40 0.65 -4.35
N ASN A 12 0.43 1.06 -5.62
CA ASN A 12 0.10 2.43 -6.01
C ASN A 12 -1.38 2.78 -5.75
N GLU A 13 -2.28 1.81 -5.96
CA GLU A 13 -3.70 1.96 -5.63
C GLU A 13 -3.91 2.15 -4.12
N ILE A 14 -3.26 1.32 -3.30
CA ILE A 14 -3.32 1.41 -1.83
C ILE A 14 -2.85 2.78 -1.34
N VAL A 15 -1.68 3.24 -1.81
CA VAL A 15 -1.14 4.56 -1.44
C VAL A 15 -2.10 5.67 -1.84
N THR A 16 -2.63 5.63 -3.08
CA THR A 16 -3.58 6.64 -3.57
C THR A 16 -4.84 6.69 -2.71
N ARG A 17 -5.45 5.53 -2.38
CA ARG A 17 -6.66 5.47 -1.54
C ARG A 17 -6.41 6.03 -0.14
N LEU A 18 -5.28 5.68 0.47
CA LEU A 18 -4.90 6.20 1.80
C LEU A 18 -4.67 7.72 1.79
N GLU A 19 -4.12 8.28 0.70
CA GLU A 19 -4.03 9.72 0.51
C GLU A 19 -5.41 10.38 0.40
N GLU A 20 -6.34 9.76 -0.32
CA GLU A 20 -7.72 10.25 -0.46
C GLU A 20 -8.50 10.21 0.86
N GLU A 21 -8.25 9.19 1.68
CA GLU A 21 -8.87 9.04 3.01
C GLU A 21 -8.17 9.81 4.12
N GLY A 22 -6.94 10.28 3.87
CA GLY A 22 -6.11 10.98 4.84
C GLY A 22 -5.62 10.08 5.98
N ALA A 23 -5.51 8.78 5.74
CA ALA A 23 -5.08 7.79 6.72
C ALA A 23 -3.63 7.38 6.45
N PHE A 24 -2.70 7.90 7.24
CA PHE A 24 -1.25 7.75 7.02
C PHE A 24 -0.56 6.90 8.08
N ASP A 25 -1.33 6.06 8.78
CA ASP A 25 -0.83 5.18 9.81
C ASP A 25 -0.61 3.76 9.28
N ARG A 26 0.35 3.06 9.87
CA ARG A 26 0.69 1.68 9.49
C ARG A 26 -0.50 0.73 9.58
N GLU A 27 -1.35 0.91 10.58
CA GLU A 27 -2.55 0.08 10.77
C GLU A 27 -3.53 0.28 9.61
N ALA A 28 -3.81 1.53 9.24
CA ALA A 28 -4.64 1.87 8.09
C ALA A 28 -4.06 1.31 6.78
N TYR A 29 -2.74 1.37 6.60
CA TYR A 29 -2.09 0.77 5.44
C TYR A 29 -2.27 -0.74 5.38
N TYR A 30 -2.14 -1.45 6.51
CA TYR A 30 -2.33 -2.91 6.53
C TYR A 30 -3.77 -3.30 6.26
N ASP A 31 -4.73 -2.57 6.83
CA ASP A 31 -6.16 -2.77 6.58
C ASP A 31 -6.48 -2.55 5.09
N MET A 32 -5.93 -1.48 4.49
CA MET A 32 -6.09 -1.19 3.05
C MET A 32 -5.44 -2.24 2.15
N VAL A 33 -4.28 -2.79 2.54
CA VAL A 33 -3.66 -3.90 1.80
C VAL A 33 -4.59 -5.12 1.77
N GLU A 34 -5.15 -5.48 2.93
CA GLU A 34 -6.08 -6.62 3.06
C GLU A 34 -7.35 -6.39 2.24
N GLU A 35 -7.93 -5.18 2.33
CA GLU A 35 -9.11 -4.80 1.57
C GLU A 35 -8.88 -4.91 0.06
N VAL A 36 -7.83 -4.26 -0.45
CA VAL A 36 -7.55 -4.23 -1.90
C VAL A 36 -7.23 -5.62 -2.43
N VAL A 37 -6.46 -6.41 -1.69
CA VAL A 37 -6.12 -7.78 -2.10
C VAL A 37 -7.37 -8.66 -2.17
N GLU A 38 -8.24 -8.62 -1.17
CA GLU A 38 -9.51 -9.36 -1.20
C GLU A 38 -10.42 -8.84 -2.33
N GLU A 39 -10.46 -7.53 -2.58
CA GLU A 39 -11.21 -6.93 -3.69
C GLU A 39 -10.75 -7.48 -5.05
N LYS A 40 -9.43 -7.60 -5.28
CA LYS A 40 -8.89 -8.21 -6.50
C LYS A 40 -9.23 -9.69 -6.61
N ARG A 41 -9.26 -10.41 -5.48
CA ARG A 41 -9.69 -11.81 -5.43
C ARG A 41 -11.16 -11.97 -5.79
N GLU A 42 -12.04 -11.14 -5.23
CA GLU A 42 -13.48 -11.15 -5.53
C GLU A 42 -13.75 -10.81 -7.00
N GLN A 43 -12.95 -9.92 -7.59
CA GLN A 43 -13.01 -9.59 -9.01
C GLN A 43 -12.45 -10.69 -9.93
N GLY A 44 -11.88 -11.76 -9.37
CA GLY A 44 -11.24 -12.84 -10.12
C GLY A 44 -9.92 -12.45 -10.76
N GLN A 45 -9.30 -11.35 -10.32
CA GLN A 45 -7.97 -10.94 -10.75
C GLN A 45 -6.86 -11.68 -9.97
N LEU A 46 -7.16 -12.08 -8.73
CA LEU A 46 -6.34 -13.00 -7.94
C LEU A 46 -7.07 -14.33 -7.79
N THR A 47 -6.35 -15.42 -7.96
CA THR A 47 -6.85 -16.77 -7.70
C THR A 47 -6.10 -17.39 -6.52
N ASP A 48 -6.63 -18.48 -5.98
CA ASP A 48 -5.98 -19.25 -4.90
C ASP A 48 -4.59 -19.80 -5.31
N ASP A 49 -4.28 -19.84 -6.61
CA ASP A 49 -2.97 -20.26 -7.16
C ASP A 49 -1.92 -19.12 -7.15
N ASP A 50 -2.36 -17.86 -6.98
CA ASP A 50 -1.52 -16.65 -7.12
C ASP A 50 -0.72 -16.28 -5.84
N ASN A 51 -0.61 -17.19 -4.85
CA ASN A 51 0.09 -16.96 -3.57
C ASN A 51 -0.29 -15.62 -2.91
N ILE A 52 -1.59 -15.45 -2.66
CA ILE A 52 -2.17 -14.24 -2.06
C ILE A 52 -1.48 -13.86 -0.74
N GLU A 53 -1.22 -14.85 0.14
CA GLU A 53 -0.53 -14.63 1.41
C GLU A 53 0.87 -14.02 1.24
N GLU A 54 1.64 -14.50 0.26
CA GLU A 54 2.98 -13.96 -0.02
C GLU A 54 2.90 -12.54 -0.56
N MET A 55 1.88 -12.25 -1.37
CA MET A 55 1.66 -10.93 -1.94
C MET A 55 1.31 -9.90 -0.88
N GLU A 56 0.39 -10.24 0.02
CA GLU A 56 0.06 -9.40 1.17
C GLU A 56 1.30 -9.11 2.02
N GLU A 57 2.11 -10.14 2.32
CA GLU A 57 3.34 -9.97 3.06
C GLU A 57 4.32 -9.03 2.36
N VAL A 58 4.47 -9.16 1.04
CA VAL A 58 5.32 -8.28 0.24
C VAL A 58 4.81 -6.84 0.29
N LEU A 59 3.51 -6.62 0.13
CA LEU A 59 2.89 -5.29 0.22
C LEU A 59 3.05 -4.71 1.63
N LYS A 60 2.73 -5.46 2.68
CA LYS A 60 2.90 -5.06 4.09
C LYS A 60 4.35 -4.71 4.44
N LYS A 61 5.34 -5.39 3.83
CA LYS A 61 6.78 -5.08 3.97
C LYS A 61 7.20 -3.78 3.27
N ARG A 62 6.41 -3.29 2.31
CA ARG A 62 6.60 -2.00 1.62
C ARG A 62 5.96 -0.82 2.35
N TRP A 63 5.48 -1.01 3.58
CA TRP A 63 5.08 0.11 4.44
C TRP A 63 6.12 1.24 4.49
N PRO A 64 7.44 1.00 4.65
CA PRO A 64 8.41 2.08 4.70
C PRO A 64 8.42 2.94 3.42
N ASP A 65 8.17 2.34 2.25
CA ASP A 65 8.05 3.08 1.00
C ASP A 65 6.79 3.97 0.97
N ALA A 66 5.66 3.48 1.51
CA ALA A 66 4.43 4.25 1.63
C ALA A 66 4.58 5.39 2.66
N GLU A 67 5.17 5.10 3.83
CA GLU A 67 5.48 6.08 4.86
C GLU A 67 6.31 7.23 4.30
N VAL A 68 7.38 6.92 3.53
CA VAL A 68 8.20 7.94 2.86
C VAL A 68 7.39 8.75 1.84
N ALA A 69 6.47 8.13 1.11
CA ALA A 69 5.61 8.85 0.17
C ALA A 69 4.71 9.86 0.89
N PHE A 70 4.15 9.49 2.05
CA PHE A 70 3.31 10.36 2.87
C PHE A 70 4.12 11.47 3.56
N THR A 71 5.25 11.13 4.20
CA THR A 71 6.08 12.10 4.93
C THR A 71 6.84 13.04 4.00
N SER A 72 7.26 12.60 2.81
CA SER A 72 7.91 13.48 1.83
C SER A 72 6.97 14.55 1.27
N GLY A 73 5.65 14.36 1.41
CA GLY A 73 4.64 15.39 1.14
C GLY A 73 4.25 16.25 2.34
N HIS A 74 4.49 15.78 3.58
CA HIS A 74 3.99 16.40 4.82
C HIS A 74 5.06 17.13 5.66
N ASP A 75 6.35 16.76 5.56
CA ASP A 75 7.41 17.20 6.48
C ASP A 75 8.45 18.14 5.84
N ALA A 76 8.09 18.90 4.80
CA ALA A 76 8.93 20.01 4.34
C ALA A 76 8.77 21.30 5.19
N ASP A 77 7.90 21.31 6.21
CA ASP A 77 7.57 22.49 7.04
C ASP A 77 7.82 22.25 8.55
N VAL A 78 8.86 21.51 8.94
CA VAL A 78 9.24 21.41 10.36
C VAL A 78 10.76 21.31 10.56
N LEU A 79 11.52 22.15 9.86
CA LEU A 79 12.93 22.43 10.20
C LEU A 79 13.23 23.92 10.02
N ASP A 80 12.60 24.78 10.83
CA ASP A 80 13.10 26.15 11.04
C ASP A 80 12.85 26.60 12.49
N GLU A 81 13.43 25.92 13.48
CA GLU A 81 13.65 26.51 14.81
C GLU A 81 14.90 25.91 15.47
N THR A 82 16.08 26.38 15.06
CA THR A 82 17.30 26.63 15.86
C THR A 82 18.31 27.17 14.85
N GLU A 83 18.66 28.46 14.82
CA GLU A 83 19.57 29.14 15.76
C GLU A 83 19.37 30.67 15.77
#